data_AF-A0A918A6F2-F1
#
_entry.id   AF-A0A918A6F2-F1
#
_cell.length_a   1.000
_cell.length_b   1.000
_cell.length_c   1.000
_cell.angle_alpha   90.00
_cell.angle_beta   90.00
_cell.angle_gamma   90.00
#
_symmetry.space_group_name_H-M   'P 1'
#
loop_
_entity.id
_entity.type
_entity.pdbx_description
1 polymer ?
#
loop_
_entity_poly.entity_id
_entity_poly.type
_entity_poly.pdbx_seq_one_letter_code
_entity_poly.pdbx_strand_id
1 'polypeptide(L)'
;MSASPCREAIARLDLAIALADLGAPEDALSVGLRALDSPRIVAPVCTRATDLDHALAARYPGTSQAEEFHGRLTMLYQAMTLRDLISGQVGRP
;
A
#
# COMPACT_ATOMS: atom_id res chain seq x y z
N MET A 1 1.02 -23.75 -5.84
CA MET A 1 -0.11 -23.33 -4.98
C MET A 1 -0.32 -21.84 -5.19
N SER A 2 -1.43 -21.44 -5.82
CA SER A 2 -1.74 -20.04 -6.03
C SER A 2 -2.29 -19.47 -4.73
N ALA A 3 -1.57 -18.55 -4.07
CA ALA A 3 -2.14 -17.80 -2.96
C ALA A 3 -3.35 -17.01 -3.47
N SER A 4 -4.35 -16.78 -2.62
CA SER A 4 -5.42 -15.84 -3.00
C SER A 4 -4.79 -14.46 -3.23
N PRO A 5 -5.19 -13.70 -4.27
CA PRO A 5 -4.56 -12.42 -4.62
C PRO A 5 -4.42 -11.44 -3.44
N CYS A 6 -5.38 -11.44 -2.51
CA CYS A 6 -5.30 -10.64 -1.29
C CYS A 6 -4.19 -11.11 -0.35
N ARG A 7 -4.04 -12.43 -0.13
CA ARG A 7 -3.01 -12.98 0.76
C ARG A 7 -1.62 -12.74 0.19
N GLU A 8 -1.48 -12.83 -1.12
CA GLU A 8 -0.25 -12.51 -1.82
C GLU A 8 0.13 -11.02 -1.66
N ALA A 9 -0.83 -10.10 -1.80
CA ALA A 9 -0.61 -8.68 -1.58
C ALA A 9 -0.20 -8.37 -0.12
N ILE A 10 -0.88 -8.99 0.86
CA ILE A 10 -0.51 -8.86 2.28
C ILE A 10 0.92 -9.35 2.52
N ALA A 11 1.26 -10.54 2.00
CA ALA A 11 2.61 -11.09 2.17
C ALA A 11 3.69 -10.21 1.53
N ARG A 12 3.40 -9.55 0.41
CA ARG A 12 4.31 -8.55 -0.18
C ARG A 12 4.47 -7.33 0.72
N LEU A 13 3.39 -6.83 1.31
CA LEU A 13 3.47 -5.68 2.22
C LEU A 13 4.24 -6.02 3.49
N ASP A 14 4.01 -7.21 4.07
CA ASP A 14 4.79 -7.69 5.22
C ASP A 14 6.29 -7.80 4.87
N LEU A 15 6.62 -8.31 3.67
CA LEU A 15 8.00 -8.36 3.18
C LEU A 15 8.59 -6.96 2.98
N ALA A 16 7.84 -6.03 2.40
CA ALA A 16 8.29 -4.66 2.19
C ALA A 16 8.56 -3.92 3.51
N ILE A 17 7.73 -4.16 4.54
CA ILE A 17 7.97 -3.62 5.89
C ILE A 17 9.29 -4.18 6.44
N ALA A 18 9.51 -5.50 6.33
CA ALA A 18 10.76 -6.11 6.77
C ALA A 18 11.99 -5.56 6.03
N LEU A 19 11.88 -5.29 4.72
CA LEU A 19 12.95 -4.68 3.93
C LEU A 19 13.23 -3.23 4.37
N ALA A 20 12.20 -2.44 4.63
CA ALA A 20 12.36 -1.10 5.19
C ALA A 20 13.03 -1.16 6.58
N ASP A 21 12.68 -2.16 7.39
CA ASP A 21 13.29 -2.39 8.70
C ASP A 21 14.76 -2.83 8.63
N LEU A 22 15.15 -3.51 7.55
CA LEU A 22 16.51 -3.99 7.31
C LEU A 22 17.45 -2.97 6.65
N GLY A 23 16.99 -1.76 6.33
CA GLY A 23 17.86 -0.77 5.68
C GLY A 23 17.75 -0.73 4.15
N ALA A 24 16.75 -1.38 3.55
CA ALA A 24 16.61 -1.53 2.09
C ALA A 24 15.34 -0.80 1.56
N PRO A 25 15.32 0.55 1.57
CA PRO A 25 14.14 1.32 1.18
C PRO A 25 13.76 1.18 -0.29
N GLU A 26 14.72 0.96 -1.20
CA GLU A 26 14.45 0.75 -2.63
C GLU A 26 13.70 -0.56 -2.89
N ASP A 27 14.14 -1.64 -2.23
CA ASP A 27 13.47 -2.93 -2.34
C ASP A 27 12.10 -2.91 -1.67
N ALA A 28 12.00 -2.23 -0.51
CA ALA A 28 10.74 -2.01 0.18
C ALA A 28 9.72 -1.28 -0.72
N LEU A 29 10.14 -0.19 -1.39
CA LEU A 29 9.33 0.51 -2.38
C LEU A 29 8.90 -0.43 -3.51
N SER A 30 9.85 -1.12 -4.15
CA SER A 30 9.56 -1.97 -5.30
C SER A 30 8.55 -3.08 -4.96
N VAL A 31 8.72 -3.74 -3.82
CA VAL A 31 7.82 -4.81 -3.36
C VAL A 31 6.46 -4.23 -2.93
N GLY A 32 6.46 -3.09 -2.25
CA GLY A 32 5.25 -2.39 -1.81
C GLY A 32 4.37 -1.97 -2.99
N LEU A 33 4.95 -1.36 -4.03
CA LEU A 33 4.21 -0.95 -5.23
C LEU A 33 3.56 -2.15 -5.94
N ARG A 34 4.27 -3.27 -6.06
CA ARG A 34 3.72 -4.52 -6.62
C ARG A 34 2.53 -5.06 -5.81
N ALA A 35 2.47 -4.78 -4.50
CA ALA A 35 1.32 -5.15 -3.69
C ALA A 35 0.11 -4.25 -3.98
N LEU A 36 0.33 -2.95 -4.26
CA LEU A 36 -0.72 -2.00 -4.62
C LEU A 36 -1.28 -2.25 -6.03
N ASP A 37 -0.51 -2.88 -6.93
CA ASP A 37 -0.98 -3.33 -8.25
C ASP A 37 -1.84 -4.61 -8.20
N SER A 38 -2.11 -5.14 -7.00
CA SER A 38 -2.98 -6.31 -6.85
C SER A 38 -4.39 -6.02 -7.40
N PRO A 39 -4.99 -6.96 -8.17
CA PRO A 39 -6.33 -6.78 -8.74
C PRO A 39 -7.43 -6.69 -7.68
N ARG A 40 -7.12 -6.99 -6.41
CA ARG A 40 -8.06 -6.94 -5.30
C ARG A 40 -7.45 -6.26 -4.08
N ILE A 41 -7.76 -4.98 -3.94
CA ILE A 41 -7.44 -4.18 -2.75
C ILE A 41 -8.64 -4.24 -1.79
N VAL A 42 -8.38 -4.70 -0.58
CA VAL A 42 -9.36 -4.86 0.51
C VAL A 42 -8.81 -4.23 1.78
N ALA A 43 -9.66 -3.97 2.77
CA ALA A 43 -9.27 -3.27 4.01
C ALA A 43 -7.96 -3.79 4.65
N PRO A 44 -7.72 -5.12 4.79
CA PRO A 44 -6.44 -5.61 5.32
C PRO A 44 -5.20 -5.23 4.49
N VAL A 45 -5.33 -5.13 3.16
CA VAL A 45 -4.25 -4.66 2.27
C VAL A 45 -4.01 -3.18 2.50
N CYS A 46 -5.07 -2.38 2.65
CA CYS A 46 -4.96 -0.95 2.96
C CYS A 46 -4.25 -0.72 4.31
N THR A 47 -4.63 -1.45 5.36
CA THR A 47 -3.97 -1.37 6.67
C THR A 47 -2.47 -1.62 6.56
N ARG A 48 -2.08 -2.70 5.86
CA ARG A 48 -0.66 -3.04 5.68
C ARG A 48 0.10 -2.06 4.79
N ALA A 49 -0.56 -1.46 3.80
CA ALA A 49 0.03 -0.41 2.99
C ALA A 49 0.27 0.85 3.83
N THR A 50 -0.67 1.24 4.70
CA THR A 50 -0.47 2.33 5.65
C THR A 50 0.65 2.03 6.65
N ASP A 51 0.76 0.78 7.13
CA ASP A 51 1.87 0.38 8.00
C ASP A 51 3.24 0.56 7.31
N LEU A 52 3.35 0.18 6.03
CA LEU A 52 4.56 0.40 5.22
C LEU A 52 4.85 1.88 4.99
N ASP A 53 3.83 2.69 4.68
CA ASP A 53 3.96 4.14 4.50
C ASP A 53 4.55 4.80 5.76
N HIS A 54 4.02 4.44 6.93
CA HIS A 54 4.55 4.91 8.22
C HIS A 54 5.98 4.44 8.47
N ALA A 55 6.31 3.18 8.16
CA ALA A 55 7.66 2.65 8.34
C ALA A 55 8.67 3.40 7.45
N LEU A 56 8.33 3.67 6.20
CA LEU A 56 9.17 4.44 5.28
C LEU A 56 9.31 5.90 5.73
N ALA A 57 8.22 6.55 6.11
CA ALA A 57 8.23 7.95 6.58
C ALA A 57 9.03 8.13 7.87
N ALA A 58 8.95 7.18 8.81
CA ALA A 58 9.66 7.24 10.08
C ALA A 58 11.17 7.00 9.92
N ARG A 59 11.56 6.07 9.04
CA ARG A 59 12.96 5.61 8.93
C ARG A 59 13.74 6.33 7.84
N TYR A 60 13.06 6.78 6.79
CA TYR A 60 13.65 7.42 5.62
C TYR A 60 12.93 8.74 5.29
N PRO A 61 12.84 9.70 6.24
CA PRO A 61 12.12 10.94 6.03
C PRO A 61 12.72 11.77 4.89
N GLY A 62 11.86 12.29 4.00
CA GLY A 62 12.27 13.13 2.87
C GLY A 62 13.03 12.40 1.76
N THR A 63 13.04 11.06 1.77
CA THR A 63 13.59 10.27 0.67
C THR A 63 12.57 10.07 -0.43
N SER A 64 13.04 9.93 -1.67
CA SER A 64 12.16 9.71 -2.82
C SER A 64 11.31 8.44 -2.68
N GLN A 65 11.81 7.41 -1.99
CA GLN A 65 11.11 6.15 -1.75
C GLN A 65 9.90 6.35 -0.83
N ALA A 66 10.07 7.12 0.24
CA ALA A 66 8.97 7.45 1.15
C ALA A 66 7.92 8.32 0.43
N GLU A 67 8.36 9.34 -0.31
CA GLU A 67 7.46 10.23 -1.05
C GLU A 67 6.69 9.51 -2.17
N GLU A 68 7.37 8.65 -2.93
CA GLU A 68 6.77 7.89 -4.04
C GLU A 68 5.72 6.91 -3.52
N PHE A 69 6.04 6.14 -2.48
CA PHE A 69 5.10 5.19 -1.90
C PHE A 69 3.88 5.91 -1.32
N HIS A 70 4.09 7.00 -0.57
CA HIS A 70 3.03 7.83 -0.02
C HIS A 70 2.11 8.40 -1.11
N GLY A 71 2.70 8.93 -2.18
CA GLY A 71 1.97 9.45 -3.33
C GLY A 71 1.10 8.37 -3.99
N ARG A 72 1.65 7.17 -4.17
CA ARG A 72 0.91 6.07 -4.79
C ARG A 72 -0.23 5.55 -3.92
N LEU A 73 -0.01 5.44 -2.61
CA LEU A 73 -1.04 5.06 -1.65
C LEU A 73 -2.17 6.09 -1.59
N THR A 74 -1.82 7.38 -1.61
CA THR A 74 -2.80 8.48 -1.64
C THR A 74 -3.67 8.42 -2.91
N MET A 75 -3.05 8.23 -4.08
CA MET A 75 -3.79 8.07 -5.34
C MET A 75 -4.73 6.87 -5.31
N LEU A 76 -4.31 5.77 -4.68
CA LEU A 76 -5.16 4.58 -4.52
C LEU A 76 -6.41 4.88 -3.68
N TYR A 77 -6.26 5.57 -2.55
CA TYR A 77 -7.39 5.97 -1.71
C TYR A 77 -8.33 6.96 -2.39
N GLN A 78 -7.79 7.89 -3.18
CA GLN A 78 -8.59 8.79 -4.00
C GLN A 78 -9.40 8.03 -5.05
N ALA A 79 -8.78 7.06 -5.74
CA ALA A 79 -9.47 6.24 -6.72
C ALA A 79 -10.58 5.36 -6.09
N MET A 80 -10.35 4.80 -4.91
CA MET A 80 -11.36 4.04 -4.17
C MET A 80 -12.54 4.93 -3.76
N THR A 81 -12.25 6.10 -3.19
CA THR A 81 -13.28 7.09 -2.82
C THR A 81 -14.10 7.53 -4.02
N LEU A 82 -13.45 7.81 -5.15
CA LEU A 82 -14.13 8.20 -6.39
C LEU A 82 -15.01 7.07 -6.92
N ARG A 83 -14.54 5.82 -6.87
CA ARG A 83 -15.33 4.65 -7.27
C ARG A 83 -16.57 4.50 -6.39
N ASP A 84 -16.45 4.68 -5.08
CA ASP A 84 -17.57 4.55 -4.15
C ASP A 84 -18.60 5.68 -4.33
N LEU A 85 -18.14 6.89 -4.67
CA LEU A 85 -18.99 8.02 -5.04
C LEU A 85 -19.76 7.76 -6.34
N ILE A 86 -19.08 7.29 -7.40
CA ILE A 86 -19.71 6.93 -8.68
C ILE A 86 -20.70 5.76 -8.50
N SER A 87 -20.40 4.83 -7.60
CA SER A 87 -21.24 3.66 -7.30
C SER A 87 -22.41 3.98 -6.36
N GLY A 88 -22.55 5.24 -5.90
CA GLY A 88 -23.65 5.67 -5.02
C GLY A 88 -23.64 5.04 -3.63
N GLN A 89 -22.48 4.57 -3.14
CA GLN A 89 -22.32 3.94 -1.82
C GLN A 89 -21.86 4.92 -0.72
N VAL A 90 -21.61 6.19 -1.05
CA VAL A 90 -21.39 7.24 -0.05
C VAL A 90 -22.74 7.52 0.64
N GLY A 91 -22.83 7.16 1.92
CA GLY A 91 -24.07 7.11 2.68
C GLY A 91 -24.97 8.34 2.54
N ARG A 92 -26.25 8.06 2.24
CA ARG A 92 -27.38 8.83 2.76
C ARG A 92 -27.24 8.89 4.31
N PRO A 93 -27.56 10.04 4.93
CA PRO A 93 -27.34 10.28 6.36
C PRO A 93 -28.06 9.28 7.26
#